data_AF-A0A653WI45-F1
#
_entry.id   AF-A0A653WI45-F1
#
_cell.length_a   1.000
_cell.length_b   1.000
_cell.length_c   1.000
_cell.angle_alpha   90.00
_cell.angle_beta   90.00
_cell.angle_gamma   90.00
#
_symmetry.space_group_name_H-M   'P 1'
#
loop_
_entity.id
_entity.type
_entity.pdbx_description
1 polymer ?
#
loop_
_entity_poly.entity_id
_entity_poly.type
_entity_poly.pdbx_seq_one_letter_code
_entity_poly.pdbx_strand_id
1 'polypeptide(L)'
;MSWVVGVIGYVTILAIVYYGVLFFKVKRERSRAGYRIFLLLAGLFLVSGSDYIIALFQGDTEATFWQRTVYFVLILLSLSMALYFRRKEDQSQAGEMTMV
;
A
#
# COMPACT_ATOMS: atom_id res chain seq x y z
N MET A 1 -7.97 -13.78 19.16
CA MET A 1 -7.83 -12.63 18.22
C MET A 1 -6.37 -12.24 17.92
N SER A 2 -5.43 -12.29 18.88
CA SER A 2 -4.02 -11.87 18.67
C SER A 2 -3.22 -12.66 17.61
N TRP A 3 -3.41 -13.98 17.49
CA TRP A 3 -2.59 -14.80 16.59
C TRP A 3 -2.90 -14.57 15.10
N VAL A 4 -4.19 -14.38 14.77
CA VAL A 4 -4.66 -14.16 13.39
C VAL A 4 -4.08 -12.87 12.80
N VAL A 5 -4.03 -11.80 13.59
CA VAL A 5 -3.43 -10.52 13.17
C VAL A 5 -1.93 -10.67 12.91
N GLY A 6 -1.22 -11.41 13.78
CA GLY A 6 0.20 -11.71 13.59
C GLY A 6 0.49 -12.51 12.32
N VAL A 7 -0.33 -13.53 12.03
CA VAL A 7 -0.21 -14.35 10.81
C VAL A 7 -0.50 -13.52 9.55
N ILE A 8 -1.54 -12.68 9.56
CA ILE A 8 -1.85 -11.79 8.43
C ILE A 8 -0.71 -10.81 8.18
N GLY A 9 -0.13 -10.23 9.24
CA GLY A 9 1.05 -9.36 9.12
C GLY A 9 2.23 -10.09 8.48
N TYR A 10 2.54 -11.31 8.93
CA TYR A 10 3.65 -12.10 8.39
C TYR A 10 3.45 -12.46 6.92
N VAL A 11 2.25 -12.92 6.54
CA VAL A 11 1.91 -13.21 5.14
C VAL A 11 2.01 -11.94 4.29
N THR A 12 1.61 -10.79 4.81
CA THR A 12 1.71 -9.52 4.10
C THR A 12 3.16 -9.11 3.84
N ILE A 13 4.05 -9.29 4.82
CA ILE A 13 5.49 -9.03 4.66
C ILE A 13 6.07 -9.95 3.60
N LEU A 14 5.77 -11.25 3.65
CA LEU A 14 6.21 -12.21 2.63
C LEU A 14 5.72 -11.82 1.23
N ALA A 15 4.46 -11.38 1.11
CA ALA A 15 3.90 -10.92 -0.15
C ALA A 15 4.61 -9.66 -0.66
N ILE A 16 4.92 -8.68 0.20
CA ILE A 16 5.68 -7.48 -0.17
C ILE A 16 7.07 -7.86 -0.69
N VAL A 17 7.76 -8.78 -0.02
CA VAL A 17 9.08 -9.26 -0.46
C VAL A 17 8.98 -9.95 -1.83
N TYR A 18 8.01 -10.85 -2.00
CA TYR A 18 7.78 -11.55 -3.26
C TYR A 18 7.51 -10.58 -4.42
N TYR A 19 6.58 -9.62 -4.23
CA TYR A 19 6.31 -8.62 -5.25
C TYR A 19 7.47 -7.66 -5.45
N GLY A 20 8.26 -7.35 -4.42
CA GLY A 20 9.49 -6.56 -4.54
C GLY A 20 10.52 -7.22 -5.47
N VAL A 21 10.68 -8.54 -5.36
CA VAL A 21 11.53 -9.31 -6.29
C VAL A 21 10.98 -9.24 -7.72
N LEU A 22 9.68 -9.43 -7.92
CA LEU A 22 9.05 -9.29 -9.24
C LEU A 22 9.21 -7.88 -9.82
N PHE A 23 9.07 -6.85 -8.97
CA PHE A 23 9.22 -5.45 -9.37
C PHE A 23 10.62 -5.14 -9.92
N PHE A 24 11.66 -5.71 -9.32
CA PHE A 24 13.04 -5.51 -9.79
C PHE A 24 13.41 -6.44 -10.95
N LYS A 25 12.97 -7.70 -10.91
CA LYS A 25 13.45 -8.75 -11.83
C LYS A 25 12.63 -8.86 -13.11
N VAL A 26 11.34 -8.52 -13.09
CA VAL A 26 10.41 -8.73 -14.21
C VAL A 26 9.84 -7.39 -14.69
N LYS A 27 10.47 -6.79 -15.71
CA LYS A 27 10.07 -5.47 -16.25
C LYS A 27 8.59 -5.43 -16.70
N ARG A 28 8.06 -6.52 -17.27
CA ARG A 28 6.66 -6.61 -17.75
C ARG A 28 5.64 -6.60 -16.61
N GLU A 29 5.99 -7.14 -15.45
CA GLU A 29 5.11 -7.21 -14.27
C GLU A 29 5.34 -6.08 -13.28
N ARG A 30 6.28 -5.18 -13.56
CA ARG A 30 6.69 -4.11 -12.65
C ARG A 30 5.52 -3.21 -12.22
N SER A 31 4.63 -2.88 -13.15
CA SER A 31 3.44 -2.07 -12.80
C SER A 31 2.48 -2.83 -11.89
N ARG A 32 2.18 -4.09 -12.21
CA ARG A 32 1.31 -4.97 -11.41
C ARG A 32 1.88 -5.25 -10.02
N ALA A 33 3.16 -5.56 -9.94
CA ALA A 33 3.88 -5.78 -8.70
C ALA A 33 3.90 -4.50 -7.84
N GLY A 34 4.17 -3.34 -8.45
CA GLY A 34 4.10 -2.04 -7.79
C GLY A 34 2.72 -1.79 -7.19
N TYR A 35 1.65 -1.94 -8.00
CA TYR A 35 0.27 -1.82 -7.53
C TYR A 35 0.00 -2.68 -6.29
N ARG A 36 0.38 -3.97 -6.35
CA ARG A 36 0.15 -4.90 -5.24
C ARG A 36 0.96 -4.54 -3.99
N ILE A 37 2.23 -4.13 -4.12
CA ILE A 37 3.06 -3.70 -2.97
C ILE A 37 2.42 -2.50 -2.27
N PHE A 38 2.08 -1.46 -3.01
CA PHE A 38 1.53 -0.23 -2.43
C PHE A 38 0.13 -0.43 -1.85
N LEU A 39 -0.66 -1.35 -2.40
CA LEU A 39 -1.96 -1.71 -1.86
C LEU A 39 -1.85 -2.52 -0.57
N LEU A 40 -0.89 -3.45 -0.50
CA LEU A 40 -0.57 -4.17 0.74
C LEU A 40 -0.05 -3.23 1.82
N LEU A 41 0.81 -2.27 1.47
CA LEU A 41 1.28 -1.23 2.40
C LEU A 41 0.13 -0.35 2.90
N ALA A 42 -0.73 0.13 2.01
CA ALA A 42 -1.91 0.91 2.39
C ALA A 42 -2.83 0.11 3.33
N GLY A 43 -3.06 -1.18 3.05
CA GLY A 43 -3.82 -2.07 3.91
C GLY A 43 -3.16 -2.26 5.29
N LEU A 44 -1.84 -2.46 5.31
CA LEU A 44 -1.08 -2.62 6.56
C LEU A 44 -1.17 -1.36 7.42
N PHE A 45 -1.04 -0.19 6.80
CA PHE A 45 -1.22 1.08 7.49
C PHE A 45 -2.67 1.25 7.97
N LEU A 46 -3.68 0.94 7.17
CA LEU A 46 -5.07 1.05 7.61
C LEU A 46 -5.39 0.14 8.82
N VAL A 47 -4.87 -1.09 8.82
CA VAL A 47 -5.10 -2.06 9.91
C VAL A 47 -4.30 -1.68 11.17
N SER A 48 -3.06 -1.22 11.02
CA SER A 48 -2.22 -0.81 12.16
C SER A 48 -2.55 0.60 12.65
N GLY A 49 -3.20 1.42 11.83
CA GLY A 49 -3.44 2.84 12.04
C GLY A 49 -4.89 3.21 12.32
N SER A 50 -5.82 2.24 12.32
CA SER A 50 -7.26 2.53 12.45
C SER A 50 -7.59 3.32 13.71
N ASP A 51 -6.95 2.98 14.84
CA ASP A 51 -7.11 3.70 16.11
C ASP A 51 -6.54 5.13 16.03
N TYR A 52 -5.46 5.33 15.27
CA TYR A 52 -4.82 6.62 15.04
C TYR A 52 -5.62 7.54 14.13
N ILE A 53 -6.39 7.00 13.17
CA ILE A 53 -7.25 7.79 12.26
C ILE A 53 -8.47 8.33 13.01
N ILE A 54 -9.11 7.51 13.83
CA ILE A 54 -10.29 7.93 14.63
C ILE A 54 -9.85 8.96 15.66
N ALA A 55 -8.70 8.75 16.29
CA ALA A 55 -8.17 9.66 17.29
C ALA A 55 -7.60 10.96 16.68
N LEU A 56 -7.38 11.07 15.37
CA LEU A 56 -6.94 12.31 14.72
C LEU A 56 -7.96 13.46 14.92
N PHE A 57 -9.23 13.11 15.17
CA PHE A 57 -10.33 14.02 15.48
C PHE A 57 -10.59 14.20 16.98
N GLN A 58 -9.86 13.47 17.84
CA GLN A 58 -9.93 13.59 19.29
C GLN A 58 -8.73 14.42 19.75
N GLY A 59 -9.01 15.55 20.42
CA GLY A 59 -8.03 16.58 20.76
C GLY A 59 -6.97 16.10 21.76
N ASP A 60 -5.93 15.45 21.25
CA ASP A 60 -4.77 14.99 22.01
C ASP A 60 -3.54 15.90 21.83
N THR A 61 -2.50 15.62 22.60
CA THR A 61 -1.22 16.35 22.66
C THR A 61 -0.54 16.51 21.28
N GLU A 62 0.23 17.58 21.08
CA GLU A 62 0.84 17.93 19.78
C GLU A 62 1.69 16.80 19.16
N ALA A 63 2.46 16.07 19.97
CA ALA A 63 3.31 14.98 19.49
C ALA A 63 2.48 13.82 18.89
N THR A 64 1.37 13.46 19.54
CA THR A 64 0.43 12.44 19.05
C THR A 64 -0.30 12.91 17.79
N PHE A 65 -0.58 14.21 17.66
CA PHE A 65 -1.18 14.78 16.45
C PHE A 65 -0.24 14.69 15.24
N TRP A 66 1.03 15.07 15.40
CA TRP A 66 2.03 14.97 14.32
C TRP A 66 2.27 13.52 13.89
N GLN A 67 2.35 12.59 14.85
CA GLN A 67 2.50 11.17 14.54
C GLN A 67 1.31 10.64 13.73
N ARG A 68 0.07 10.99 14.12
CA ARG A 68 -1.16 10.62 13.40
C ARG A 68 -1.20 11.23 11.99
N THR A 69 -0.80 12.49 11.86
CA THR A 69 -0.73 13.21 10.58
C THR A 69 0.25 12.54 9.61
N VAL A 70 1.47 12.22 10.08
CA VAL A 70 2.46 11.50 9.27
C VAL A 70 1.91 10.16 8.81
N TYR A 71 1.25 9.43 9.71
CA TYR A 71 0.65 8.14 9.40
C TYR A 71 -0.46 8.24 8.34
N PHE A 72 -1.32 9.26 8.44
CA PHE A 72 -2.36 9.55 7.45
C PHE A 72 -1.76 9.90 6.08
N VAL A 73 -0.69 10.70 6.05
CA VAL A 73 0.04 11.01 4.82
C VAL A 73 0.64 9.74 4.20
N LEU A 74 1.20 8.82 4.99
CA LEU A 74 1.73 7.55 4.48
C LEU A 74 0.65 6.66 3.85
N ILE A 75 -0.56 6.64 4.44
CA ILE A 75 -1.72 5.94 3.85
C ILE A 75 -2.06 6.57 2.49
N LEU A 76 -2.24 7.89 2.43
CA LEU A 76 -2.58 8.60 1.20
C LEU A 76 -1.52 8.42 0.12
N LEU A 77 -0.24 8.48 0.48
CA LEU A 77 0.88 8.32 -0.43
C LEU A 77 0.93 6.90 -0.99
N SER A 78 0.70 5.90 -0.14
CA SER A 78 0.62 4.49 -0.55
C SER A 78 -0.56 4.25 -1.50
N LEU A 79 -1.75 4.76 -1.20
CA LEU A 79 -2.92 4.67 -2.08
C LEU A 79 -2.69 5.39 -3.42
N SER A 80 -2.10 6.59 -3.38
CA SER A 80 -1.79 7.37 -4.59
C SER A 80 -0.82 6.61 -5.49
N MET A 81 0.21 6.00 -4.91
CA MET A 81 1.15 5.16 -5.67
C MET A 81 0.50 3.89 -6.20
N ALA A 82 -0.36 3.22 -5.42
CA ALA A 82 -1.13 2.09 -5.93
C ALA A 82 -1.96 2.50 -7.16
N LEU A 83 -2.71 3.61 -7.08
CA LEU A 83 -3.49 4.12 -8.20
C LEU A 83 -2.62 4.51 -9.41
N TYR A 84 -1.45 5.10 -9.18
CA TYR A 84 -0.50 5.41 -10.23
C TYR A 84 -0.05 4.16 -10.99
N PHE A 85 0.35 3.11 -10.27
CA PHE A 85 0.78 1.86 -10.88
C PHE A 85 -0.36 1.12 -11.59
N ARG A 86 -1.58 1.19 -11.05
CA ARG A 86 -2.78 0.65 -11.71
C ARG A 86 -3.04 1.33 -13.05
N ARG A 87 -3.05 2.68 -13.08
CA ARG A 87 -3.22 3.44 -14.33
C ARG A 87 -2.15 3.10 -15.37
N LYS A 88 -0.91 2.88 -14.94
CA LYS A 88 0.19 2.51 -15.82
C LYS A 88 0.01 1.09 -16.41
N GLU A 89 -0.53 0.17 -15.64
CA GLU A 89 -0.89 -1.17 -16.12
C GLU A 89 -2.04 -1.09 -17.13
N ASP A 90 -3.10 -0.35 -16.82
CA ASP A 90 -4.26 -0.15 -17.72
C ASP A 90 -3.83 0.46 -19.06
N GLN A 91 -2.93 1.45 -19.06
CA GLN A 91 -2.37 2.05 -20.29
C GLN A 91 -1.49 1.07 -21.09
N SER A 92 -0.73 0.20 -20.42
CA SER A 92 0.10 -0.79 -21.10
C SER A 92 -0.75 -1.85 -21.80
N GLN A 93 -1.84 -2.28 -21.17
CA GLN A 93 -2.79 -3.22 -21.76
C GLN A 93 -3.59 -2.61 -22.91
N ALA A 94 -4.02 -1.36 -22.78
CA ALA A 94 -4.71 -0.65 -23.86
C ALA A 94 -3.82 -0.48 -25.11
N GLY A 95 -2.53 -0.18 -24.92
CA GLY A 95 -1.56 -0.10 -26.01
C GLY A 95 -1.28 -1.44 -26.70
N GLU A 96 -1.27 -2.55 -25.97
CA GLU A 96 -1.18 -3.90 -26.55
C GLU A 96 -2.43 -4.23 -27.39
N MET A 97 -3.64 -3.84 -26.96
CA MET A 97 -4.88 -4.11 -27.71
C MET A 97 -5.03 -3.30 -29.00
N THR A 98 -4.42 -2.10 -29.08
CA THR A 98 -4.48 -1.25 -30.29
C THR A 98 -3.40 -1.57 -31.33
N MET A 99 -2.42 -2.41 -30.99
CA MET A 99 -1.34 -2.84 -31.90
C MET A 99 -1.59 -4.22 -32.53
N VAL A 100 -2.79 -4.80 -32.32
CA VAL A 100 -3.29 -6.01 -32.99
C VAL A 100 -4.35 -5.59 -34.01
#